data_AF-A0A2H0PB62-F1
#
_entry.id   AF-A0A2H0PB62-F1
#
_cell.length_a   1.000
_cell.length_b   1.000
_cell.length_c   1.000
_cell.angle_alpha   90.00
_cell.angle_beta   90.00
_cell.angle_gamma   90.00
#
_symmetry.space_group_name_H-M   'P 1'
#
loop_
_entity.id
_entity.type
_entity.pdbx_description
1 polymer ?
#
loop_
_entity_poly.entity_id
_entity_poly.type
_entity_poly.pdbx_seq_one_letter_code
_entity_poly.pdbx_strand_id
1 'polypeptide(L)'
;MRPLAAVLCLALTAPAHALPDPRFDSGVKIETPVHVPSLVVATRARDSRLTARRKGSISVQDERVEPALAMLEPDELYSATGNCQGEGNRTYGVCLQIVATSGLGHDHSNQLPSVEFPDNDRCKSGIPLNTEAVWRFKTPTAAARLTVTWSWSGACQGSQSKSFDSGIEGLSALTAGSGYTLVGATSKHASNHYSDSAALKAIPIIASDYKAEFPKDPDLLVNDISLGFGGLFDINGDWQSPHITHRFGSQADVQKSTIPEAHQAKFEEIAKKHGARILIEGTHYHLDFTSTDSVHFEETLRCDF
;
A
#
# COMPACT_ATOMS: atom_id res chain seq x y z
N MET A 1 -0.54 45.95 -30.31
CA MET A 1 0.77 45.76 -30.98
C MET A 1 1.66 44.90 -30.09
N ARG A 2 2.69 44.25 -30.66
CA ARG A 2 3.59 43.23 -30.05
C ARG A 2 2.92 41.87 -29.73
N PRO A 3 3.23 40.81 -30.51
CA PRO A 3 2.98 39.41 -30.16
C PRO A 3 4.25 38.70 -29.67
N LEU A 4 4.09 37.73 -28.76
CA LEU A 4 5.07 36.74 -28.29
C LEU A 4 4.28 35.53 -27.76
N ALA A 5 4.70 34.26 -27.91
CA ALA A 5 5.66 33.68 -28.84
C ALA A 5 5.28 32.19 -29.04
N ALA A 6 5.50 31.62 -30.23
CA ALA A 6 5.33 30.19 -30.49
C ALA A 6 6.70 29.52 -30.60
N VAL A 7 6.94 28.45 -29.83
CA VAL A 7 8.19 27.68 -29.88
C VAL A 7 8.07 26.61 -30.96
N LEU A 8 8.94 26.69 -31.97
CA LEU A 8 9.01 25.76 -33.09
C LEU A 8 10.15 24.75 -32.87
N CYS A 9 9.82 23.48 -32.61
CA CYS A 9 10.82 22.41 -32.59
C CYS A 9 11.16 21.97 -34.02
N LEU A 10 12.40 22.20 -34.45
CA LEU A 10 12.96 21.54 -35.64
C LEU A 10 13.34 20.10 -35.29
N ALA A 11 12.91 19.15 -36.11
CA ALA A 11 13.53 17.82 -36.19
C ALA A 11 14.53 17.83 -37.36
N LEU A 12 15.79 17.49 -37.08
CA LEU A 12 16.82 17.31 -38.11
C LEU A 12 16.84 15.86 -38.58
N THR A 13 16.72 15.65 -39.89
CA THR A 13 16.96 14.35 -40.53
C THR A 13 18.39 14.27 -41.06
N ALA A 14 19.00 13.09 -40.96
CA ALA A 14 20.30 12.76 -41.54
C ALA A 14 20.21 11.42 -42.31
N PRO A 15 21.02 11.20 -43.36
CA PRO A 15 20.69 10.22 -44.40
C PRO A 15 21.21 8.80 -44.12
N ALA A 16 20.65 7.84 -44.85
CA ALA A 16 21.12 6.47 -44.89
C ALA A 16 22.40 6.30 -45.74
N HIS A 17 23.26 5.36 -45.33
CA HIS A 17 24.29 4.73 -46.16
C HIS A 17 24.22 3.21 -45.99
N ALA A 18 24.70 2.44 -46.96
CA ALA A 18 24.43 1.00 -47.05
C ALA A 18 25.64 0.18 -47.56
N LEU A 19 25.61 -1.12 -47.23
CA LEU A 19 26.46 -2.22 -47.72
C LEU A 19 27.93 -2.22 -47.22
N PRO A 20 28.64 -3.38 -47.23
CA PRO A 20 28.25 -4.69 -47.78
C PRO A 20 28.26 -5.89 -46.80
N ASP A 21 27.68 -6.99 -47.29
CA ASP A 21 27.80 -8.38 -46.78
C ASP A 21 29.25 -8.90 -46.84
N PRO A 22 29.69 -9.68 -45.85
CA PRO A 22 30.24 -10.99 -46.19
C PRO A 22 29.87 -12.13 -45.22
N ARG A 23 29.02 -13.04 -45.72
CA ARG A 23 28.91 -14.48 -45.46
C ARG A 23 29.91 -15.06 -44.44
N PHE A 24 29.37 -15.70 -43.40
CA PHE A 24 30.02 -16.83 -42.75
C PHE A 24 29.00 -17.92 -42.45
N ASP A 25 29.34 -19.16 -42.80
CA ASP A 25 28.55 -20.36 -42.50
C ASP A 25 29.30 -21.19 -41.45
N SER A 26 28.63 -21.49 -40.34
CA SER A 26 28.95 -22.62 -39.47
C SER A 26 27.77 -22.89 -38.54
N GLY A 27 27.38 -24.15 -38.41
CA GLY A 27 26.14 -24.54 -37.73
C GLY A 27 26.16 -24.31 -36.22
N VAL A 28 25.39 -23.33 -35.74
CA VAL A 28 25.05 -23.15 -34.32
C VAL A 28 23.72 -23.85 -34.03
N LYS A 29 23.66 -24.65 -32.95
CA LYS A 29 22.40 -25.22 -32.48
C LYS A 29 21.44 -24.11 -32.07
N ILE A 30 20.20 -24.17 -32.55
CA ILE A 30 19.11 -23.35 -32.01
C ILE A 30 18.76 -23.91 -30.63
N GLU A 31 19.40 -23.39 -29.59
CA GLU A 31 18.87 -23.50 -28.24
C GLU A 31 17.55 -22.72 -28.18
N THR A 32 16.49 -23.37 -27.71
CA THR A 32 15.16 -22.76 -27.62
C THR A 32 15.23 -21.53 -26.70
N PRO A 33 14.74 -20.35 -27.12
CA PRO A 33 14.92 -19.13 -26.35
C PRO A 33 14.21 -19.24 -25.00
N VAL A 34 15.01 -19.27 -23.93
CA VAL A 34 14.55 -19.23 -22.53
C VAL A 34 13.80 -17.92 -22.32
N HIS A 35 12.49 -17.97 -22.48
CA HIS A 35 11.64 -16.78 -22.43
C HIS A 35 11.56 -16.26 -21.00
N VAL A 36 12.19 -15.11 -20.77
CA VAL A 36 12.11 -14.36 -19.51
C VAL A 36 10.64 -13.98 -19.26
N PRO A 37 10.04 -14.32 -18.11
CA PRO A 37 8.63 -14.05 -17.85
C PRO A 37 8.38 -12.56 -17.53
N SER A 38 7.44 -11.95 -18.25
CA SER A 38 6.94 -10.59 -17.96
C SER A 38 5.79 -10.65 -16.94
N LEU A 39 5.79 -9.75 -15.95
CA LEU A 39 5.11 -9.93 -14.67
C LEU A 39 4.17 -8.76 -14.32
N VAL A 40 2.91 -9.04 -13.94
CA VAL A 40 1.84 -8.04 -13.67
C VAL A 40 1.41 -8.09 -12.18
N VAL A 41 0.81 -7.02 -11.62
CA VAL A 41 0.78 -6.69 -10.17
C VAL A 41 -0.60 -6.34 -9.51
N ALA A 42 -1.65 -7.16 -9.66
CA ALA A 42 -2.87 -7.24 -8.79
C ALA A 42 -4.00 -6.17 -8.90
N THR A 43 -5.27 -6.62 -8.90
CA THR A 43 -6.50 -5.80 -8.99
C THR A 43 -7.24 -5.66 -7.67
N ARG A 44 -7.77 -4.44 -7.41
CA ARG A 44 -9.09 -4.27 -6.75
C ARG A 44 -10.18 -4.66 -7.76
N ALA A 45 -11.17 -5.46 -7.36
CA ALA A 45 -11.89 -6.33 -8.30
C ALA A 45 -13.02 -5.65 -9.13
N ARG A 46 -12.75 -5.33 -10.42
CA ARG A 46 -13.74 -5.14 -11.53
C ARG A 46 -13.18 -5.67 -12.88
N ASP A 47 -13.97 -5.62 -13.96
CA ASP A 47 -13.84 -6.46 -15.18
C ASP A 47 -12.62 -6.26 -16.13
N SER A 48 -11.85 -7.35 -16.34
CA SER A 48 -11.41 -8.00 -17.61
C SER A 48 -11.06 -7.13 -18.86
N ARG A 49 -10.03 -7.33 -19.74
CA ARG A 49 -9.11 -8.46 -20.15
C ARG A 49 -7.81 -7.83 -20.79
N LEU A 50 -6.75 -8.44 -21.38
CA LEU A 50 -6.21 -9.80 -21.66
C LEU A 50 -4.75 -9.67 -22.24
N THR A 51 -3.80 -10.63 -22.07
CA THR A 51 -2.78 -11.09 -23.10
C THR A 51 -1.69 -12.07 -22.57
N ALA A 52 -1.08 -12.83 -23.49
CA ALA A 52 -0.56 -14.21 -23.32
C ALA A 52 0.88 -14.44 -22.73
N ARG A 53 1.36 -15.69 -22.90
CA ARG A 53 2.54 -16.43 -22.36
C ARG A 53 2.34 -17.01 -20.94
N ARG A 54 3.10 -18.06 -20.58
CA ARG A 54 3.08 -18.73 -19.25
C ARG A 54 3.28 -17.67 -18.16
N LYS A 55 2.22 -17.37 -17.41
CA LYS A 55 2.20 -16.30 -16.42
C LYS A 55 1.52 -16.77 -15.13
N GLY A 56 2.30 -16.87 -14.05
CA GLY A 56 1.85 -16.40 -12.75
C GLY A 56 1.73 -14.88 -12.77
N SER A 57 0.72 -14.36 -13.48
CA SER A 57 0.35 -12.94 -13.45
C SER A 57 -0.64 -12.72 -12.33
N ILE A 58 -0.47 -11.65 -11.57
CA ILE A 58 -1.56 -11.05 -10.80
C ILE A 58 -2.04 -9.89 -11.67
N SER A 59 -3.19 -9.96 -12.33
CA SER A 59 -3.63 -8.89 -13.25
C SER A 59 -4.01 -7.62 -12.47
N VAL A 60 -3.48 -6.44 -12.85
CA VAL A 60 -4.11 -5.13 -12.57
C VAL A 60 -4.94 -4.75 -13.78
N GLN A 61 -6.10 -4.11 -13.58
CA GLN A 61 -6.85 -3.41 -14.62
C GLN A 61 -7.43 -2.08 -14.07
N ASP A 62 -6.55 -1.12 -13.84
CA ASP A 62 -6.87 0.29 -14.11
C ASP A 62 -6.05 0.67 -15.34
N GLU A 63 -6.71 1.05 -16.43
CA GLU A 63 -6.09 1.23 -17.76
C GLU A 63 -5.30 2.56 -17.89
N ARG A 64 -4.91 3.18 -16.77
CA ARG A 64 -4.45 4.58 -16.73
C ARG A 64 -3.05 4.81 -16.15
N VAL A 65 -2.36 3.77 -15.65
CA VAL A 65 -1.01 3.92 -15.06
C VAL A 65 -0.09 2.76 -15.45
N GLU A 66 1.14 3.08 -15.88
CA GLU A 66 2.23 2.10 -15.98
C GLU A 66 2.50 1.47 -14.61
N PRO A 67 2.74 0.14 -14.50
CA PRO A 67 2.78 -0.55 -13.22
C PRO A 67 4.10 -0.31 -12.47
N ALA A 68 4.18 0.85 -11.80
CA ALA A 68 4.77 0.88 -10.46
C ALA A 68 4.17 -0.25 -9.61
N LEU A 69 4.92 -0.74 -8.63
CA LEU A 69 4.44 -1.79 -7.72
C LEU A 69 3.42 -1.17 -6.74
N ALA A 70 2.18 -1.00 -7.20
CA ALA A 70 1.07 -0.52 -6.40
C ALA A 70 0.98 -1.34 -5.10
N MET A 71 1.13 -0.67 -3.97
CA MET A 71 1.06 -1.29 -2.66
C MET A 71 -0.40 -1.64 -2.36
N LEU A 72 -0.64 -2.84 -1.86
CA LEU A 72 -2.01 -3.29 -1.61
C LEU A 72 -2.51 -2.69 -0.28
N GLU A 73 -3.62 -1.97 -0.29
CA GLU A 73 -4.29 -1.48 0.91
C GLU A 73 -4.47 -2.64 1.92
N PRO A 74 -4.18 -2.45 3.23
CA PRO A 74 -4.40 -3.48 4.25
C PRO A 74 -5.88 -3.81 4.40
N ASP A 75 -6.20 -5.04 4.80
CA ASP A 75 -7.58 -5.49 5.03
C ASP A 75 -8.54 -5.43 3.81
N GLU A 76 -8.03 -5.30 2.59
CA GLU A 76 -8.81 -5.22 1.35
C GLU A 76 -8.88 -6.57 0.60
N LEU A 77 -9.90 -6.74 -0.25
CA LEU A 77 -10.15 -8.00 -0.96
C LEU A 77 -9.59 -7.97 -2.39
N TYR A 78 -8.56 -8.78 -2.62
CA TYR A 78 -7.85 -8.89 -3.89
C TYR A 78 -8.11 -10.22 -4.60
N SER A 79 -7.77 -10.25 -5.90
CA SER A 79 -7.78 -11.48 -6.70
C SER A 79 -6.39 -11.82 -7.20
N ALA A 80 -5.98 -13.08 -7.00
CA ALA A 80 -4.81 -13.67 -7.64
C ALA A 80 -5.26 -14.57 -8.79
N THR A 81 -4.57 -14.50 -9.93
CA THR A 81 -4.82 -15.38 -11.08
C THR A 81 -3.60 -16.24 -11.40
N GLY A 82 -3.79 -17.25 -12.24
CA GLY A 82 -2.72 -18.04 -12.82
C GLY A 82 -3.21 -18.80 -14.03
N ASN A 83 -2.42 -18.81 -15.11
CA ASN A 83 -2.74 -19.59 -16.31
C ASN A 83 -1.60 -20.53 -16.72
N CYS A 84 -1.98 -21.73 -17.19
CA CYS A 84 -1.08 -22.64 -17.89
C CYS A 84 -1.43 -22.62 -19.38
N GLN A 85 -0.54 -22.05 -20.20
CA GLN A 85 -0.72 -22.03 -21.65
C GLN A 85 -0.09 -23.26 -22.33
N GLY A 86 -0.73 -23.74 -23.39
CA GLY A 86 -0.24 -24.85 -24.20
C GLY A 86 -1.29 -25.48 -25.12
N GLU A 87 -0.88 -26.49 -25.88
CA GLU A 87 -1.71 -27.15 -26.89
C GLU A 87 -2.28 -28.50 -26.43
N GLY A 88 -3.37 -28.91 -27.10
CA GLY A 88 -4.08 -30.18 -26.89
C GLY A 88 -5.08 -30.14 -25.73
N ASN A 89 -6.01 -31.11 -25.71
CA ASN A 89 -7.02 -31.27 -24.66
C ASN A 89 -6.41 -31.88 -23.39
N ARG A 90 -5.52 -31.14 -22.73
CA ARG A 90 -4.87 -31.51 -21.46
C ARG A 90 -5.32 -30.56 -20.35
N THR A 91 -5.23 -31.04 -19.12
CA THR A 91 -5.53 -30.25 -17.92
C THR A 91 -4.28 -30.04 -17.06
N TYR A 92 -4.37 -29.06 -16.16
CA TYR A 92 -3.36 -28.77 -15.16
C TYR A 92 -4.00 -28.65 -13.76
N GLY A 93 -3.14 -28.71 -12.74
CA GLY A 93 -3.45 -28.29 -11.39
C GLY A 93 -2.49 -27.19 -10.96
N VAL A 94 -2.93 -26.38 -9.99
CA VAL A 94 -2.15 -25.28 -9.45
C VAL A 94 -2.60 -25.00 -8.01
N CYS A 95 -1.62 -24.90 -7.11
CA CYS A 95 -1.82 -24.45 -5.73
C CYS A 95 -1.25 -23.05 -5.53
N LEU A 96 -1.97 -22.24 -4.77
CA LEU A 96 -1.61 -20.87 -4.42
C LEU A 96 -1.29 -20.78 -2.92
N GLN A 97 -0.08 -20.33 -2.61
CA GLN A 97 0.34 -19.95 -1.27
C GLN A 97 0.63 -18.44 -1.25
N ILE A 98 0.12 -17.74 -0.24
CA ILE A 98 0.51 -16.37 0.07
C ILE A 98 0.90 -16.36 1.55
N VAL A 99 2.06 -15.77 1.86
CA VAL A 99 2.60 -15.64 3.22
C VAL A 99 3.21 -14.25 3.43
N ALA A 100 3.06 -13.67 4.61
CA ALA A 100 3.89 -12.54 5.01
C ALA A 100 5.34 -13.00 5.24
N THR A 101 6.29 -12.12 4.89
CA THR A 101 7.74 -12.38 4.98
C THR A 101 8.48 -11.32 5.80
N SER A 102 7.88 -10.13 5.97
CA SER A 102 8.18 -9.17 7.02
C SER A 102 6.94 -8.33 7.31
N GLY A 103 6.82 -7.79 8.53
CA GLY A 103 6.03 -6.57 8.73
C GLY A 103 6.73 -5.39 8.08
N LEU A 104 5.99 -4.34 7.76
CA LEU A 104 6.52 -3.09 7.20
C LEU A 104 6.22 -1.95 8.16
N GLY A 105 7.27 -1.28 8.65
CA GLY A 105 7.16 -0.25 9.70
C GLY A 105 7.10 -0.78 11.13
N HIS A 106 7.11 -2.11 11.34
CA HIS A 106 7.23 -2.75 12.64
C HIS A 106 8.68 -3.22 12.89
N ASP A 107 9.23 -2.96 14.07
CA ASP A 107 10.56 -3.41 14.50
C ASP A 107 10.52 -4.78 15.21
N HIS A 108 9.55 -5.62 14.83
CA HIS A 108 9.35 -6.97 15.38
C HIS A 108 8.93 -7.97 14.29
N SER A 109 9.02 -9.27 14.59
CA SER A 109 8.91 -10.34 13.57
C SER A 109 8.30 -11.66 14.07
N ASN A 110 7.92 -11.75 15.34
CA ASN A 110 7.22 -12.91 15.88
C ASN A 110 5.79 -12.98 15.33
N GLN A 111 5.37 -14.14 14.81
CA GLN A 111 4.00 -14.40 14.33
C GLN A 111 3.49 -13.41 13.25
N LEU A 112 4.29 -13.21 12.19
CA LEU A 112 3.93 -12.35 11.05
C LEU A 112 2.46 -12.50 10.58
N PRO A 113 1.80 -11.39 10.18
CA PRO A 113 0.35 -11.33 10.03
C PRO A 113 -0.14 -12.19 8.85
N SER A 114 -1.30 -12.83 9.03
CA SER A 114 -1.81 -13.86 8.12
C SER A 114 -2.65 -13.30 6.98
N VAL A 115 -2.64 -14.01 5.84
CA VAL A 115 -3.46 -13.70 4.66
C VAL A 115 -4.69 -14.60 4.65
N GLU A 116 -5.87 -14.00 4.63
CA GLU A 116 -7.15 -14.69 4.63
C GLU A 116 -7.51 -15.19 3.22
N PHE A 117 -8.15 -16.36 3.14
CA PHE A 117 -8.70 -16.92 1.90
C PHE A 117 -10.18 -17.22 2.15
N PRO A 118 -11.11 -16.30 1.85
CA PRO A 118 -12.53 -16.46 2.20
C PRO A 118 -13.16 -17.75 1.65
N ASP A 119 -12.73 -18.18 0.46
CA ASP A 119 -13.18 -19.42 -0.19
C ASP A 119 -12.52 -20.70 0.39
N ASN A 120 -11.51 -20.56 1.26
CA ASN A 120 -10.59 -21.60 1.78
C ASN A 120 -9.87 -22.50 0.73
N ASP A 121 -10.25 -22.44 -0.54
CA ASP A 121 -9.56 -23.07 -1.65
C ASP A 121 -8.15 -22.47 -1.84
N ARG A 122 -7.14 -23.35 -1.79
CA ARG A 122 -5.74 -23.06 -2.11
C ARG A 122 -5.20 -23.90 -3.27
N CYS A 123 -5.97 -24.82 -3.84
CA CYS A 123 -5.50 -25.81 -4.83
C CYS A 123 -6.61 -26.21 -5.81
N LYS A 124 -6.51 -25.72 -7.05
CA LYS A 124 -7.44 -26.05 -8.13
C LYS A 124 -6.83 -27.10 -9.07
N SER A 125 -7.65 -27.98 -9.62
CA SER A 125 -7.20 -29.07 -10.51
C SER A 125 -8.23 -29.39 -11.59
N GLY A 126 -7.81 -30.14 -12.61
CA GLY A 126 -8.66 -30.44 -13.78
C GLY A 126 -8.87 -29.26 -14.73
N ILE A 127 -8.10 -28.17 -14.55
CA ILE A 127 -8.29 -26.91 -15.28
C ILE A 127 -7.79 -27.09 -16.72
N PRO A 128 -8.58 -26.82 -17.77
CA PRO A 128 -8.13 -26.95 -19.15
C PRO A 128 -6.98 -25.99 -19.48
N LEU A 129 -6.06 -26.40 -20.36
CA LEU A 129 -5.03 -25.50 -20.88
C LEU A 129 -5.65 -24.21 -21.46
N ASN A 130 -4.97 -23.10 -21.23
CA ASN A 130 -5.39 -21.74 -21.59
C ASN A 130 -6.64 -21.20 -20.85
N THR A 131 -7.17 -21.94 -19.87
CA THR A 131 -8.16 -21.43 -18.89
C THR A 131 -7.43 -20.88 -17.66
N GLU A 132 -7.97 -19.83 -17.03
CA GLU A 132 -7.38 -19.20 -15.84
C GLU A 132 -7.93 -19.77 -14.54
N ALA A 133 -7.04 -19.97 -13.56
CA ALA A 133 -7.38 -20.19 -12.16
C ALA A 133 -7.46 -18.84 -11.44
N VAL A 134 -8.50 -18.64 -10.62
CA VAL A 134 -8.73 -17.38 -9.87
C VAL A 134 -9.01 -17.67 -8.39
N TRP A 135 -8.29 -17.00 -7.49
CA TRP A 135 -8.48 -17.07 -6.04
C TRP A 135 -8.72 -15.67 -5.49
N ARG A 136 -9.58 -15.58 -4.47
CA ARG A 136 -9.77 -14.35 -3.68
C ARG A 136 -8.97 -14.45 -2.38
N PHE A 137 -8.32 -13.36 -1.98
CA PHE A 137 -7.59 -13.27 -0.72
C PHE A 137 -7.75 -11.89 -0.09
N LYS A 138 -7.76 -11.82 1.24
CA LYS A 138 -7.76 -10.56 1.98
C LYS A 138 -6.32 -10.24 2.39
N THR A 139 -5.85 -9.01 2.16
CA THR A 139 -4.58 -8.56 2.76
C THR A 139 -4.69 -8.55 4.29
N PRO A 140 -3.58 -8.71 5.04
CA PRO A 140 -3.63 -8.56 6.48
C PRO A 140 -3.94 -7.10 6.84
N THR A 141 -4.46 -6.86 8.04
CA THR A 141 -4.74 -5.48 8.53
C THR A 141 -3.46 -4.71 8.86
N ALA A 142 -2.36 -5.40 9.18
CA ALA A 142 -1.02 -4.83 9.37
C ALA A 142 -0.24 -4.76 8.05
N ALA A 143 0.58 -3.71 7.88
CA ALA A 143 1.41 -3.55 6.69
C ALA A 143 2.50 -4.64 6.64
N ALA A 144 2.66 -5.29 5.48
CA ALA A 144 3.48 -6.49 5.35
C ALA A 144 3.99 -6.72 3.93
N ARG A 145 5.20 -7.28 3.81
CA ARG A 145 5.73 -7.80 2.54
C ARG A 145 5.21 -9.22 2.33
N LEU A 146 4.29 -9.38 1.38
CA LEU A 146 3.66 -10.66 1.07
C LEU A 146 4.42 -11.33 -0.08
N THR A 147 4.68 -12.64 0.05
CA THR A 147 5.20 -13.47 -1.04
C THR A 147 4.13 -14.46 -1.48
N VAL A 148 3.75 -14.34 -2.74
CA VAL A 148 2.87 -15.26 -3.47
C VAL A 148 3.72 -16.35 -4.12
N THR A 149 3.24 -17.59 -4.11
CA THR A 149 3.85 -18.74 -4.78
C THR A 149 2.77 -19.60 -5.44
N TRP A 150 2.94 -19.89 -6.73
CA TRP A 150 2.11 -20.81 -7.51
C TRP A 150 2.89 -22.10 -7.80
N SER A 151 2.41 -23.22 -7.29
CA SER A 151 3.00 -24.56 -7.52
C SER A 151 2.13 -25.36 -8.49
N TRP A 152 2.71 -25.82 -9.61
CA TRP A 152 1.98 -26.34 -10.77
C TRP A 152 2.11 -27.85 -10.94
N SER A 153 1.06 -28.50 -11.42
CA SER A 153 0.99 -29.94 -11.71
C SER A 153 0.21 -30.27 -12.99
N GLY A 154 0.35 -31.50 -13.49
CA GLY A 154 -0.25 -31.92 -14.76
C GLY A 154 0.51 -31.37 -15.97
N ALA A 155 -0.19 -30.67 -16.88
CA ALA A 155 0.39 -30.11 -18.10
C ALA A 155 1.33 -28.90 -17.86
N CYS A 156 1.25 -28.25 -16.70
CA CYS A 156 2.31 -27.37 -16.19
C CYS A 156 2.99 -28.02 -14.98
N GLN A 157 4.27 -27.69 -14.77
CA GLN A 157 5.08 -28.23 -13.67
C GLN A 157 6.08 -27.16 -13.21
N GLY A 158 6.53 -27.28 -11.97
CA GLY A 158 7.44 -26.33 -11.32
C GLY A 158 6.71 -25.35 -10.40
N SER A 159 7.41 -24.32 -9.96
CA SER A 159 6.87 -23.25 -9.12
C SER A 159 7.31 -21.88 -9.62
N GLN A 160 6.51 -20.85 -9.32
CA GLN A 160 6.84 -19.44 -9.53
C GLN A 160 6.48 -18.67 -8.27
N SER A 161 7.31 -17.70 -7.89
CA SER A 161 7.07 -16.84 -6.71
C SER A 161 7.24 -15.37 -7.05
N LYS A 162 6.55 -14.51 -6.31
CA LYS A 162 6.61 -13.05 -6.43
C LYS A 162 6.33 -12.41 -5.07
N SER A 163 7.09 -11.38 -4.72
CA SER A 163 6.76 -10.52 -3.58
C SER A 163 6.09 -9.21 -4.02
N PHE A 164 5.24 -8.67 -3.16
CA PHE A 164 4.72 -7.30 -3.21
C PHE A 164 4.50 -6.81 -1.77
N ASP A 165 4.30 -5.50 -1.62
CA ASP A 165 4.06 -4.89 -0.32
C ASP A 165 2.57 -4.58 -0.13
N SER A 166 2.13 -4.59 1.12
CA SER A 166 0.79 -4.19 1.54
C SER A 166 0.91 -3.16 2.66
N GLY A 167 0.12 -2.09 2.58
CA GLY A 167 0.30 -0.84 3.32
C GLY A 167 -0.41 0.34 2.65
N ILE A 168 -0.26 1.55 3.19
CA ILE A 168 -0.89 2.78 2.71
C ILE A 168 0.15 3.66 1.99
N GLU A 169 -0.14 4.02 0.74
CA GLU A 169 0.72 4.90 -0.06
C GLU A 169 0.59 6.38 0.34
N GLY A 170 1.57 7.20 -0.04
CA GLY A 170 1.54 8.65 0.17
C GLY A 170 1.87 9.14 1.59
N LEU A 171 2.06 8.22 2.54
CA LEU A 171 2.49 8.55 3.90
C LEU A 171 3.87 9.23 3.93
N SER A 172 4.05 10.17 4.86
CA SER A 172 5.30 10.91 5.07
C SER A 172 5.54 11.17 6.55
N ALA A 173 6.80 11.10 6.98
CA ALA A 173 7.15 11.30 8.38
C ALA A 173 6.91 12.76 8.81
N LEU A 174 6.08 12.94 9.83
CA LEU A 174 6.01 14.18 10.59
C LEU A 174 7.31 14.30 11.41
N THR A 175 8.08 15.35 11.16
CA THR A 175 9.25 15.71 11.97
C THR A 175 8.84 16.61 13.13
N ALA A 176 9.46 16.48 14.30
CA ALA A 176 9.21 17.40 15.42
C ALA A 176 9.42 18.88 15.01
N GLY A 177 8.60 19.78 15.57
CA GLY A 177 8.55 21.19 15.17
C GLY A 177 8.27 22.14 16.33
N SER A 178 7.98 23.40 16.03
CA SER A 178 7.69 24.41 17.06
C SER A 178 6.29 24.22 17.65
N GLY A 179 6.17 24.14 18.99
CA GLY A 179 4.89 24.03 19.68
C GLY A 179 4.39 22.61 19.89
N TYR A 180 5.11 21.58 19.41
CA TYR A 180 4.77 20.18 19.62
C TYR A 180 6.00 19.28 19.72
N THR A 181 5.90 18.23 20.53
CA THR A 181 6.89 17.16 20.66
C THR A 181 6.25 15.82 20.29
N LEU A 182 6.96 15.03 19.48
CA LEU A 182 6.56 13.67 19.11
C LEU A 182 6.95 12.70 20.22
N VAL A 183 6.02 11.84 20.65
CA VAL A 183 6.23 10.90 21.77
C VAL A 183 5.83 9.46 21.41
N GLY A 184 5.94 8.54 22.37
CA GLY A 184 5.42 7.16 22.30
C GLY A 184 6.10 6.18 21.33
N ALA A 185 7.14 6.60 20.60
CA ALA A 185 8.02 5.68 19.89
C ALA A 185 8.60 4.63 20.87
N THR A 186 8.61 3.36 20.46
CA THR A 186 9.04 2.21 21.29
C THR A 186 10.15 1.40 20.62
N SER A 187 10.71 0.40 21.32
CA SER A 187 11.63 -0.58 20.72
C SER A 187 10.96 -1.57 19.76
N LYS A 188 9.63 -1.52 19.59
CA LYS A 188 8.85 -2.30 18.62
C LYS A 188 8.35 -1.46 17.45
N HIS A 189 8.28 -0.14 17.65
CA HIS A 189 7.75 0.84 16.71
C HIS A 189 8.54 2.14 16.93
N ALA A 190 9.78 2.19 16.44
CA ALA A 190 10.68 3.33 16.59
C ALA A 190 10.34 4.48 15.63
N SER A 191 9.40 4.27 14.70
CA SER A 191 9.01 5.22 13.67
C SER A 191 7.48 5.19 13.46
N ASN A 192 6.75 5.84 14.36
CA ASN A 192 5.28 5.82 14.47
C ASN A 192 4.58 7.18 14.20
N HIS A 193 5.30 8.12 13.58
CA HIS A 193 4.81 9.49 13.30
C HIS A 193 4.62 9.76 11.80
N TYR A 194 4.03 8.83 11.05
CA TYR A 194 3.75 9.01 9.62
C TYR A 194 2.32 9.47 9.36
N SER A 195 2.18 10.57 8.63
CA SER A 195 0.90 11.19 8.29
C SER A 195 0.60 11.14 6.80
N ASP A 196 -0.69 11.24 6.45
CA ASP A 196 -1.11 11.64 5.11
C ASP A 196 -0.84 13.14 4.86
N SER A 197 -1.07 13.61 3.64
CA SER A 197 -0.81 15.02 3.28
C SER A 197 -1.72 16.06 3.98
N ALA A 198 -2.84 15.65 4.56
CA ALA A 198 -3.77 16.53 5.28
C ALA A 198 -3.34 16.68 6.75
N ALA A 199 -3.15 15.57 7.46
CA ALA A 199 -2.66 15.54 8.84
C ALA A 199 -1.25 16.15 8.95
N LEU A 200 -0.33 15.82 8.04
CA LEU A 200 1.04 16.37 7.99
C LEU A 200 1.04 17.89 7.86
N LYS A 201 0.04 18.46 7.18
CA LYS A 201 -0.14 19.91 7.03
C LYS A 201 -0.85 20.53 8.24
N ALA A 202 -1.86 19.87 8.80
CA ALA A 202 -2.71 20.42 9.84
C ALA A 202 -2.01 20.44 11.22
N ILE A 203 -1.36 19.34 11.63
CA ILE A 203 -0.78 19.20 12.97
C ILE A 203 0.24 20.31 13.31
N PRO A 204 1.19 20.68 12.44
CA PRO A 204 2.13 21.79 12.73
C PRO A 204 1.43 23.16 12.85
N ILE A 205 0.33 23.38 12.12
CA ILE A 205 -0.41 24.64 12.16
C ILE A 205 -1.27 24.72 13.43
N ILE A 206 -1.89 23.61 13.85
CA ILE A 206 -2.61 23.49 15.14
C ILE A 206 -1.66 23.80 16.30
N ALA A 207 -0.47 23.20 16.30
CA ALA A 207 0.54 23.44 17.32
C ALA A 207 1.06 24.91 17.32
N SER A 208 1.27 25.49 16.14
CA SER A 208 1.68 26.90 16.01
C SER A 208 0.61 27.86 16.51
N ASP A 209 -0.66 27.66 16.15
CA ASP A 209 -1.78 28.49 16.60
C ASP A 209 -2.00 28.35 18.12
N TYR A 210 -1.93 27.13 18.65
CA TYR A 210 -2.02 26.89 20.10
C TYR A 210 -0.91 27.60 20.87
N LYS A 211 0.33 27.51 20.39
CA LYS A 211 1.49 28.16 21.02
C LYS A 211 1.46 29.68 20.89
N ALA A 212 0.82 30.23 19.85
CA ALA A 212 0.61 31.66 19.69
C ALA A 212 -0.44 32.21 20.66
N GLU A 213 -1.54 31.47 20.88
CA GLU A 213 -2.59 31.81 21.85
C GLU A 213 -2.09 31.64 23.31
N PHE A 214 -1.33 30.58 23.58
CA PHE A 214 -0.82 30.24 24.93
C PHE A 214 0.72 30.11 24.99
N PRO A 215 1.52 31.19 24.86
CA PRO A 215 2.98 31.11 24.77
C PRO A 215 3.71 30.55 26.00
N LYS A 216 3.01 30.37 27.13
CA LYS A 216 3.56 29.86 28.40
C LYS A 216 3.27 28.39 28.67
N ASP A 217 2.38 27.79 27.89
CA ASP A 217 2.02 26.39 28.02
C ASP A 217 3.19 25.49 27.56
N PRO A 218 3.24 24.20 27.98
CA PRO A 218 4.14 23.25 27.36
C PRO A 218 3.81 23.05 25.87
N ASP A 219 4.74 22.45 25.13
CA ASP A 219 4.48 22.02 23.76
C ASP A 219 3.54 20.80 23.75
N LEU A 220 2.66 20.71 22.75
CA LEU A 220 1.70 19.62 22.61
C LEU A 220 2.43 18.27 22.45
N LEU A 221 2.11 17.28 23.28
CA LEU A 221 2.64 15.92 23.08
C LEU A 221 1.76 15.18 22.07
N VAL A 222 2.28 15.01 20.85
CA VAL A 222 1.62 14.29 19.75
C VAL A 222 2.13 12.85 19.73
N ASN A 223 1.20 11.91 19.75
CA ASN A 223 1.46 10.47 19.73
C ASN A 223 0.72 9.78 18.57
N ASP A 224 0.99 8.49 18.39
CA ASP A 224 0.16 7.51 17.66
C ASP A 224 -0.47 8.07 16.39
N ILE A 225 0.31 8.14 15.30
CA ILE A 225 -0.13 8.68 14.02
C ILE A 225 -0.28 7.54 13.00
N SER A 226 0.84 6.94 12.61
CA SER A 226 0.91 5.73 11.79
C SER A 226 2.35 5.24 11.65
N LEU A 227 2.51 3.97 11.30
CA LEU A 227 3.80 3.41 10.91
C LEU A 227 4.18 3.85 9.48
N GLY A 228 5.46 3.69 9.11
CA GLY A 228 5.99 4.13 7.81
C GLY A 228 5.33 3.55 6.55
N PHE A 229 4.51 2.51 6.70
CA PHE A 229 3.73 1.88 5.63
C PHE A 229 2.23 1.77 6.00
N GLY A 230 1.77 2.47 7.03
CA GLY A 230 0.41 2.39 7.55
C GLY A 230 0.08 1.01 8.12
N GLY A 231 -1.19 0.64 8.07
CA GLY A 231 -1.69 -0.62 8.63
C GLY A 231 -1.82 -0.60 10.16
N LEU A 232 -2.28 -1.71 10.72
CA LEU A 232 -2.54 -1.89 12.15
C LEU A 232 -1.34 -1.50 13.03
N PHE A 233 -1.52 -0.48 13.87
CA PHE A 233 -0.59 -0.19 14.97
C PHE A 233 -0.90 -1.12 16.14
N ASP A 234 -0.16 -2.23 16.26
CA ASP A 234 -0.15 -2.98 17.51
C ASP A 234 0.71 -2.25 18.55
N ILE A 235 0.35 -2.32 19.83
CA ILE A 235 1.18 -1.78 20.93
C ILE A 235 2.09 -2.88 21.50
N ASN A 236 1.60 -4.12 21.46
CA ASN A 236 2.15 -5.24 22.23
C ASN A 236 3.17 -6.08 21.46
N GLY A 237 3.40 -5.86 20.17
CA GLY A 237 4.20 -6.73 19.32
C GLY A 237 3.54 -8.09 19.08
N ASP A 238 2.22 -8.12 18.95
CA ASP A 238 1.40 -9.34 18.87
C ASP A 238 0.39 -9.32 17.69
N TRP A 239 0.44 -8.29 16.83
CA TRP A 239 -0.45 -8.07 15.69
C TRP A 239 -1.94 -7.94 16.06
N GLN A 240 -2.26 -7.49 17.29
CA GLN A 240 -3.63 -7.29 17.76
C GLN A 240 -3.99 -5.79 17.88
N SER A 241 -5.29 -5.51 17.72
CA SER A 241 -5.86 -4.17 17.88
C SER A 241 -5.84 -3.73 19.35
N PRO A 242 -5.63 -2.43 19.62
CA PRO A 242 -6.79 -1.52 19.54
C PRO A 242 -6.69 -0.38 18.51
N HIS A 243 -5.50 0.04 18.08
CA HIS A 243 -5.31 1.24 17.24
C HIS A 243 -5.46 0.97 15.74
N ILE A 244 -6.61 0.40 15.34
CA ILE A 244 -6.91 0.10 13.93
C ILE A 244 -7.13 1.35 13.08
N THR A 245 -7.62 2.46 13.64
CA THR A 245 -8.04 3.65 12.88
C THR A 245 -6.84 4.49 12.39
N HIS A 246 -5.77 4.54 13.18
CA HIS A 246 -4.47 5.17 12.88
C HIS A 246 -3.77 4.58 11.64
N ARG A 247 -4.23 3.44 11.12
CA ARG A 247 -3.66 2.73 9.96
C ARG A 247 -3.46 3.57 8.70
N PHE A 248 -4.16 4.69 8.57
CA PHE A 248 -4.18 5.55 7.39
C PHE A 248 -3.30 6.80 7.49
N GLY A 249 -2.76 7.12 8.67
CA GLY A 249 -2.01 8.38 8.90
C GLY A 249 -2.83 9.66 8.78
N SER A 250 -4.14 9.56 8.59
CA SER A 250 -5.10 10.66 8.65
C SER A 250 -5.49 11.06 10.08
N GLN A 251 -4.85 10.45 11.10
CA GLN A 251 -5.22 10.59 12.52
C GLN A 251 -3.99 10.78 13.40
N ALA A 252 -4.15 11.43 14.56
CA ALA A 252 -3.09 11.62 15.55
C ALA A 252 -3.66 11.89 16.95
N ASP A 253 -3.02 11.34 17.99
CA ASP A 253 -3.42 11.58 19.38
C ASP A 253 -2.63 12.74 20.00
N VAL A 254 -3.30 13.59 20.78
CA VAL A 254 -2.68 14.71 21.51
C VAL A 254 -2.98 14.60 23.00
N GLN A 255 -1.94 14.53 23.84
CA GLN A 255 -2.14 14.32 25.28
C GLN A 255 -2.80 15.54 25.96
N LYS A 256 -3.88 15.29 26.71
CA LYS A 256 -4.58 16.32 27.50
C LYS A 256 -3.77 16.77 28.71
N SER A 257 -2.77 15.97 29.14
CA SER A 257 -1.82 16.31 30.21
C SER A 257 -1.04 17.59 29.96
N THR A 258 -0.78 17.95 28.69
CA THR A 258 -0.11 19.19 28.27
C THR A 258 -1.05 20.34 27.94
N ILE A 259 -2.36 20.17 28.03
CA ILE A 259 -3.35 21.21 27.70
C ILE A 259 -4.11 21.57 28.99
N PRO A 260 -3.79 22.71 29.65
CA PRO A 260 -4.48 23.16 30.85
C PRO A 260 -6.00 23.20 30.65
N GLU A 261 -6.77 22.80 31.67
CA GLU A 261 -8.23 22.67 31.58
C GLU A 261 -8.92 23.97 31.08
N ALA A 262 -8.42 25.13 31.50
CA ALA A 262 -8.90 26.45 31.06
C ALA A 262 -8.65 26.74 29.56
N HIS A 263 -7.72 26.02 28.92
CA HIS A 263 -7.31 26.22 27.52
C HIS A 263 -7.87 25.11 26.59
N GLN A 264 -8.38 24.00 27.13
CA GLN A 264 -8.88 22.84 26.38
C GLN A 264 -9.96 23.20 25.34
N ALA A 265 -10.95 24.02 25.70
CA ALA A 265 -11.98 24.48 24.76
C ALA A 265 -11.40 25.29 23.57
N LYS A 266 -10.28 26.00 23.78
CA LYS A 266 -9.62 26.80 22.75
C LYS A 266 -8.68 25.96 21.88
N PHE A 267 -8.02 24.94 22.45
CA PHE A 267 -7.35 23.90 21.66
C PHE A 267 -8.35 23.23 20.69
N GLU A 268 -9.53 22.85 21.17
CA GLU A 268 -10.55 22.24 20.32
C GLU A 268 -11.05 23.17 19.21
N GLU A 269 -11.21 24.47 19.49
CA GLU A 269 -11.53 25.47 18.47
C GLU A 269 -10.45 25.54 17.37
N ILE A 270 -9.17 25.58 17.76
CA ILE A 270 -8.02 25.63 16.85
C ILE A 270 -7.92 24.34 16.02
N ALA A 271 -8.08 23.17 16.63
CA ALA A 271 -8.01 21.90 15.90
C ALA A 271 -9.18 21.74 14.91
N LYS A 272 -10.42 22.09 15.30
CA LYS A 272 -11.60 22.09 14.40
C LYS A 272 -11.46 23.10 13.26
N LYS A 273 -10.90 24.29 13.52
CA LYS A 273 -10.56 25.31 12.51
C LYS A 273 -9.62 24.78 11.42
N HIS A 274 -8.72 23.86 11.75
CA HIS A 274 -7.76 23.25 10.82
C HIS A 274 -8.20 21.87 10.30
N GLY A 275 -9.50 21.55 10.40
CA GLY A 275 -10.12 20.38 9.78
C GLY A 275 -10.14 19.11 10.62
N ALA A 276 -9.69 19.14 11.87
CA ALA A 276 -9.78 17.97 12.75
C ALA A 276 -11.22 17.74 13.23
N ARG A 277 -11.78 16.56 12.94
CA ARG A 277 -12.78 15.93 13.82
C ARG A 277 -12.07 15.55 15.13
N ILE A 278 -12.74 15.75 16.26
CA ILE A 278 -12.15 15.46 17.58
C ILE A 278 -13.02 14.44 18.31
N LEU A 279 -12.39 13.37 18.78
CA LEU A 279 -12.94 12.47 19.80
C LEU A 279 -12.13 12.64 21.09
N ILE A 280 -12.75 12.38 22.25
CA ILE A 280 -12.12 12.55 23.57
C ILE A 280 -12.01 11.19 24.24
N GLU A 281 -10.80 10.63 24.24
CA GLU A 281 -10.54 9.25 24.62
C GLU A 281 -9.76 9.21 25.93
N GLY A 282 -10.47 9.51 27.02
CA GLY A 282 -9.88 9.56 28.36
C GLY A 282 -8.79 10.63 28.51
N THR A 283 -7.53 10.23 28.34
CA THR A 283 -6.31 11.02 28.56
C THR A 283 -5.79 11.79 27.35
N HIS A 284 -6.30 11.52 26.14
CA HIS A 284 -5.93 12.25 24.93
C HIS A 284 -7.14 12.80 24.17
N TYR A 285 -6.84 13.72 23.26
CA TYR A 285 -7.69 14.08 22.14
C TYR A 285 -7.27 13.26 20.93
N HIS A 286 -8.19 12.50 20.37
CA HIS A 286 -7.98 11.82 19.10
C HIS A 286 -8.40 12.78 17.98
N LEU A 287 -7.44 13.21 17.17
CA LEU A 287 -7.66 14.12 16.04
C LEU A 287 -7.75 13.31 14.75
N ASP A 288 -8.84 13.49 14.00
CA ASP A 288 -9.10 12.80 12.74
C ASP A 288 -9.29 13.83 11.60
N PHE A 289 -8.41 13.76 10.62
CA PHE A 289 -8.33 14.65 9.46
C PHE A 289 -8.93 14.03 8.19
N THR A 290 -9.53 12.83 8.31
CA THR A 290 -10.23 12.16 7.20
C THR A 290 -11.36 13.04 6.68
N SER A 291 -11.27 13.49 5.41
CA SER A 291 -12.18 14.51 4.88
C SER A 291 -13.62 14.02 4.82
N THR A 292 -14.55 14.84 5.32
CA THR A 292 -16.00 14.61 5.21
C THR A 292 -16.50 14.60 3.77
N ASP A 293 -15.75 15.23 2.86
CA ASP A 293 -16.10 15.31 1.44
C ASP A 293 -15.63 14.06 0.67
N SER A 294 -14.59 13.37 1.18
CA SER A 294 -14.23 12.02 0.74
C SER A 294 -15.14 10.98 1.39
N VAL A 295 -16.42 10.99 1.01
CA VAL A 295 -17.36 9.90 1.31
C VAL A 295 -17.03 8.68 0.44
N HIS A 296 -15.88 8.07 0.71
CA HIS A 296 -15.70 6.65 0.43
C HIS A 296 -16.72 5.88 1.29
N PHE A 297 -17.46 5.00 0.62
CA PHE A 297 -18.71 4.44 1.13
C PHE A 297 -18.44 3.25 2.07
N GLU A 298 -17.67 3.46 3.14
CA GLU A 298 -17.53 2.48 4.22
C GLU A 298 -18.79 2.48 5.09
N GLU A 299 -19.50 1.35 5.11
CA GLU A 299 -20.58 1.13 6.08
C GLU A 299 -19.99 1.21 7.49
N THR A 300 -20.55 2.11 8.31
CA THR A 300 -19.91 2.48 9.58
C THR A 300 -19.95 1.34 10.58
N LEU A 301 -18.82 0.63 10.72
CA LEU A 301 -18.55 -0.28 11.82
C LEU A 301 -18.57 0.49 13.15
N ARG A 302 -19.75 0.54 13.77
CA ARG A 302 -19.91 1.04 15.13
C ARG A 302 -19.34 0.01 16.10
N CYS A 303 -18.14 0.27 16.59
CA CYS A 303 -17.65 -0.33 17.83
C CYS A 303 -18.41 0.31 19.01
N ASP A 304 -19.56 -0.25 19.36
CA ASP A 304 -20.20 0.05 20.65
C ASP A 304 -19.34 -0.60 21.76
N PHE A 305 -18.74 0.23 22.62
CA PHE A 305 -17.92 -0.14 23.78
C PHE A 305 -18.68 0.13 25.10
#